data_AF-A0A952N2R9-F1
#
_entry.id   AF-A0A952N2R9-F1
#
_cell.length_a   1.000
_cell.length_b   1.000
_cell.length_c   1.000
_cell.angle_alpha   90.00
_cell.angle_beta   90.00
_cell.angle_gamma   90.00
#
_symmetry.space_group_name_H-M   'P 1'
#
loop_
_entity.id
_entity.type
_entity.pdbx_description
1 polymer ?
#
loop_
_entity_poly.entity_id
_entity_poly.type
_entity_poly.pdbx_seq_one_letter_code
_entity_poly.pdbx_strand_id
1 'polypeptide(L)'
;MTKDLIKNYLRPGMQRDSIIILLGQPYMEKIEYRLPKELQVPDSVSKIDSIGIEKFNAWHSKFSQPDTIMRYPVGWSTIDPNFLIIKLGQDSTVTDFWVEQG
;
A
#
# COMPACT_ATOMS: atom_id res chain seq x y z
N MET A 1 -5.64 1.77 19.88
CA MET A 1 -5.90 0.32 19.82
C MET A 1 -5.48 -0.32 18.49
N THR A 2 -6.14 -0.08 17.35
CA THR A 2 -5.69 -0.63 16.06
C THR A 2 -4.33 -0.10 15.61
N LYS A 3 -4.06 1.20 15.80
CA LYS A 3 -2.74 1.80 15.54
C LYS A 3 -1.61 1.21 16.40
N ASP A 4 -1.90 0.85 17.65
CA ASP A 4 -0.92 0.22 18.56
C ASP A 4 -0.63 -1.24 18.18
N LEU A 5 -1.64 -1.96 17.69
CA LEU A 5 -1.48 -3.34 17.22
C LEU A 5 -0.64 -3.37 15.94
N ILE A 6 -0.92 -2.47 15.00
CA ILE A 6 -0.14 -2.30 13.77
C ILE A 6 1.31 -1.92 14.09
N LYS A 7 1.53 -0.93 14.96
CA LYS A 7 2.86 -0.40 15.25
C LYS A 7 3.78 -1.38 16.00
N ASN A 8 3.21 -2.30 16.79
CA ASN A 8 4.00 -3.26 17.56
C ASN A 8 4.23 -4.59 16.82
N TYR A 9 3.26 -5.03 16.01
CA TYR A 9 3.27 -6.37 15.42
C TYR A 9 3.57 -6.40 13.92
N LEU A 10 3.47 -5.28 13.20
CA LEU A 10 3.82 -5.21 11.78
C LEU A 10 5.14 -4.48 11.58
N ARG A 11 6.02 -5.06 10.77
CA ARG A 11 7.37 -4.58 10.47
C ARG A 11 7.71 -4.95 9.02
N PRO A 12 8.44 -4.09 8.29
CA PRO A 12 8.98 -4.46 6.99
C PRO A 12 9.88 -5.71 7.11
N GLY A 13 9.90 -6.55 6.07
CA GLY A 13 10.64 -7.80 6.01
C GLY A 13 9.89 -9.03 6.59
N MET A 14 8.69 -8.86 7.14
CA MET A 14 7.86 -9.99 7.55
C MET A 14 7.41 -10.83 6.35
N GLN A 15 7.38 -12.16 6.48
CA GLN A 15 6.78 -12.99 5.45
C GLN A 15 5.25 -12.88 5.45
N ARG A 16 4.67 -13.02 4.26
CA ARG A 16 3.23 -13.16 4.03
C ARG A 16 2.57 -14.13 5.00
N ASP A 17 3.13 -15.33 5.18
CA ASP A 17 2.50 -16.37 6.02
C ASP A 17 2.45 -15.94 7.50
N SER A 18 3.49 -15.27 7.98
CA SER A 18 3.51 -14.71 9.34
C SER A 18 2.41 -13.67 9.55
N ILE A 19 2.10 -12.89 8.51
CA ILE A 19 1.01 -11.91 8.54
C ILE A 19 -0.35 -12.59 8.58
N ILE A 20 -0.53 -13.64 7.77
CA ILE A 20 -1.77 -14.42 7.75
C ILE A 20 -2.00 -15.11 9.10
N ILE A 21 -0.94 -15.61 9.74
CA ILE A 21 -1.02 -16.20 11.08
C ILE A 21 -1.41 -15.13 12.11
N LEU A 22 -0.91 -13.90 11.98
CA LEU A 22 -1.11 -12.84 12.96
C LEU A 22 -2.47 -12.12 12.83
N LEU A 23 -2.92 -11.87 11.60
CA LEU A 23 -4.13 -11.10 11.30
C LEU A 23 -5.29 -11.94 10.76
N GLY A 24 -5.03 -13.21 10.41
CA GLY A 24 -5.99 -14.07 9.72
C GLY A 24 -5.93 -13.91 8.21
N GLN A 25 -6.94 -14.45 7.52
CA GLN A 25 -7.05 -14.30 6.07
C GLN A 25 -7.36 -12.84 5.69
N PRO A 26 -6.71 -12.27 4.67
CA PRO A 26 -7.05 -10.94 4.19
C PRO A 26 -8.47 -10.94 3.65
N TYR A 27 -9.18 -9.81 3.82
CA TYR A 27 -10.47 -9.61 3.18
C TYR A 27 -10.33 -9.64 1.65
N MET A 28 -9.20 -9.15 1.15
CA MET A 28 -8.94 -9.06 -0.27
C MET A 28 -7.44 -9.06 -0.54
N GLU A 29 -7.03 -9.85 -1.51
CA GLU A 29 -5.67 -9.86 -2.04
C GLU A 29 -5.75 -9.52 -3.53
N LYS A 30 -5.07 -8.46 -3.94
CA LYS A 30 -4.98 -8.07 -5.35
C LYS A 30 -3.59 -7.57 -5.70
N ILE A 31 -3.25 -7.81 -6.95
CA ILE A 31 -2.11 -7.20 -7.59
C ILE A 31 -2.56 -5.84 -8.10
N GLU A 32 -1.94 -4.76 -7.61
CA GLU A 32 -2.26 -3.38 -8.00
C GLU A 32 -0.99 -2.64 -8.41
N TYR A 33 -1.11 -1.81 -9.44
CA TYR A 33 -0.06 -0.89 -9.86
C TYR A 33 -0.21 0.41 -9.06
N ARG A 34 0.58 0.57 -8.01
CA ARG A 34 0.52 1.76 -7.14
C ARG A 34 1.77 2.61 -7.29
N LEU A 35 1.57 3.93 -7.34
CA LEU A 35 2.67 4.90 -7.32
C LEU A 35 3.36 4.88 -5.95
N PRO A 36 4.70 5.02 -5.89
CA PRO A 36 5.41 5.22 -4.64
C PRO A 36 4.88 6.47 -3.92
N LYS A 37 4.62 6.36 -2.62
CA LYS A 37 4.06 7.47 -1.81
C LYS A 37 4.97 8.70 -1.75
N GLU A 38 6.27 8.52 -1.92
CA GLU A 38 7.28 9.58 -1.80
C GLU A 38 7.86 9.95 -3.17
N LEU A 39 6.99 10.13 -4.18
CA LEU A 39 7.43 10.76 -5.42
C LEU A 39 7.72 12.24 -5.14
N GLN A 40 8.91 12.54 -4.63
CA GLN A 40 9.42 13.91 -4.56
C GLN A 40 9.71 14.35 -5.99
N VAL A 41 8.76 15.06 -6.58
CA VAL A 41 8.99 15.76 -7.84
C VAL A 41 10.04 16.84 -7.55
N PRO A 42 11.22 16.81 -8.18
CA PRO A 42 12.25 17.80 -7.92
C PRO A 42 11.69 19.21 -8.17
N ASP A 43 12.08 20.21 -7.37
CA ASP A 43 11.60 21.58 -7.54
C ASP A 43 11.87 22.16 -8.94
N SER A 44 12.87 21.66 -9.67
CA SER A 44 13.13 22.00 -11.08
C SER A 44 12.03 21.55 -12.05
N VAL A 45 11.17 20.64 -11.61
CA VAL A 45 10.07 20.00 -12.34
C VAL A 45 8.70 20.54 -11.86
N SER A 46 8.66 21.38 -10.82
CA SER A 46 7.43 22.03 -10.31
C SER A 46 6.74 22.96 -11.32
N LYS A 47 7.38 23.26 -12.46
CA LYS A 47 6.81 23.97 -13.61
C LYS A 47 6.30 23.06 -14.73
N ILE A 48 6.33 21.74 -14.55
CA ILE A 48 5.73 20.83 -15.53
C ILE A 48 4.22 20.92 -15.38
N ASP A 49 3.59 21.50 -16.41
CA ASP A 49 2.16 21.45 -16.68
C ASP A 49 1.57 20.10 -16.26
N SER A 50 0.37 20.12 -15.69
CA SER A 50 -0.42 18.96 -15.24
C SER A 50 -0.38 17.75 -16.20
N ILE A 51 -0.22 18.02 -17.50
CA ILE A 51 -0.07 17.07 -18.61
C ILE A 51 1.15 16.13 -18.44
N GLY A 52 2.26 16.60 -17.86
CA GLY A 52 3.46 15.77 -17.66
C GLY A 52 3.32 14.78 -16.51
N ILE A 53 2.61 15.16 -15.44
CA ILE A 53 2.31 14.27 -14.32
C ILE A 53 1.33 13.17 -14.77
N GLU A 54 0.32 13.49 -15.58
CA GLU A 54 -0.59 12.47 -16.13
C GLU A 54 0.15 11.46 -17.01
N LYS A 55 1.06 11.92 -17.87
CA LYS A 55 1.89 11.03 -18.70
C LYS A 55 2.84 10.19 -17.87
N PHE A 56 3.42 10.74 -16.81
CA PHE A 56 4.25 9.99 -15.86
C PHE A 56 3.43 8.95 -15.11
N ASN A 57 2.24 9.30 -14.62
CA ASN A 57 1.32 8.36 -13.96
C ASN A 57 0.86 7.26 -14.91
N ALA A 58 0.56 7.59 -16.17
CA ALA A 58 0.18 6.61 -17.19
C ALA A 58 1.34 5.71 -17.60
N TRP A 59 2.57 6.25 -17.69
CA TRP A 59 3.78 5.47 -17.94
C TRP A 59 4.07 4.55 -16.75
N HIS A 60 4.06 5.09 -15.53
CA HIS A 60 4.26 4.30 -14.32
C HIS A 60 3.18 3.22 -14.19
N SER A 61 1.90 3.52 -14.42
CA SER A 61 0.84 2.50 -14.40
C SER A 61 1.05 1.38 -15.42
N LYS A 62 1.79 1.62 -16.51
CA LYS A 62 2.07 0.62 -17.55
C LYS A 62 3.39 -0.14 -17.35
N PHE A 63 4.37 0.49 -16.72
CA PHE A 63 5.74 -0.03 -16.61
C PHE A 63 6.19 -0.28 -15.17
N SER A 64 5.39 0.09 -14.18
CA SER A 64 5.67 -0.22 -12.78
C SER A 64 5.53 -1.71 -12.53
N GLN A 65 6.35 -2.19 -11.60
CA GLN A 65 6.23 -3.56 -11.17
C GLN A 65 4.90 -3.73 -10.42
N PRO A 66 4.13 -4.78 -10.74
CA PRO A 66 2.91 -5.07 -10.01
C PRO A 66 3.22 -5.32 -8.54
N ASP A 67 2.62 -4.55 -7.64
CA ASP A 67 2.73 -4.78 -6.21
C ASP A 67 1.59 -5.69 -5.76
N THR A 68 1.90 -6.66 -4.89
CA THR A 68 0.84 -7.49 -4.29
C THR A 68 0.38 -6.82 -3.01
N ILE A 69 -0.92 -6.56 -2.92
CA ILE A 69 -1.53 -5.85 -1.80
C ILE A 69 -2.54 -6.74 -1.10
N MET A 70 -2.42 -6.84 0.22
CA MET A 70 -3.42 -7.45 1.09
C MET A 70 -4.19 -6.36 1.84
N ARG A 71 -5.52 -6.43 1.81
CA ARG A 71 -6.42 -5.52 2.54
C ARG A 71 -7.05 -6.23 3.72
N TYR A 72 -6.94 -5.61 4.88
CA TYR A 72 -7.55 -6.05 6.13
C TYR A 72 -8.50 -4.98 6.67
N PRO A 73 -9.75 -5.31 7.01
CA PRO A 73 -10.64 -4.35 7.64
C PRO A 73 -10.16 -4.07 9.07
N VAL A 74 -9.92 -2.81 9.41
CA VAL A 74 -9.50 -2.35 10.74
C VAL A 74 -10.45 -1.27 11.23
N GLY A 75 -11.66 -1.68 11.58
CA GLY A 75 -12.64 -0.79 12.18
C GLY A 75 -13.99 -1.47 12.33
N TRP A 76 -14.80 -0.98 13.28
CA TRP A 76 -16.19 -1.41 13.46
C TRP A 76 -17.20 -0.54 12.68
N SER A 77 -16.77 0.59 12.13
CA SER A 77 -17.67 1.49 11.42
C SER A 77 -17.88 1.00 9.98
N THR A 78 -19.10 0.60 9.66
CA THR A 78 -19.58 0.37 8.29
C THR A 78 -19.72 1.66 7.50
N ILE A 79 -19.70 2.83 8.17
CA ILE A 79 -19.91 4.14 7.56
C ILE A 79 -18.56 4.73 7.07
N ASP A 80 -17.47 4.46 7.78
CA ASP A 80 -16.10 4.90 7.41
C ASP A 80 -15.13 3.72 7.60
N PRO A 81 -15.16 2.74 6.68
CA PRO A 81 -14.34 1.56 6.80
C PRO A 81 -12.86 1.94 6.64
N ASN A 82 -12.07 1.70 7.70
CA ASN A 82 -10.62 1.82 7.62
C ASN A 82 -10.05 0.47 7.19
N PHE A 83 -9.15 0.48 6.22
CA PHE A 83 -8.45 -0.70 5.74
C PHE A 83 -6.96 -0.59 6.03
N LEU A 84 -6.41 -1.64 6.62
CA LEU A 84 -4.98 -1.85 6.72
C LEU A 84 -4.54 -2.47 5.40
N ILE A 85 -3.70 -1.72 4.72
CA ILE A 85 -3.10 -2.10 3.45
C ILE A 85 -1.69 -2.58 3.76
N ILE A 86 -1.39 -3.81 3.31
CA ILE A 86 -0.06 -4.41 3.43
C ILE A 86 0.45 -4.65 2.02
N LYS A 87 1.58 -4.04 1.69
CA LYS A 87 2.27 -4.20 0.41
C LYS A 87 3.34 -5.28 0.54
N LEU A 88 3.27 -6.28 -0.33
CA LEU A 88 4.24 -7.34 -0.46
C LEU A 88 5.16 -7.08 -1.67
N GLY A 89 6.45 -7.35 -1.48
CA GLY A 89 7.44 -7.44 -2.55
C GLY A 89 7.32 -8.75 -3.33
N GLN A 90 8.15 -8.90 -4.38
CA GLN A 90 8.17 -10.08 -5.24
C GLN A 90 8.57 -11.37 -4.50
N ASP A 91 9.32 -11.23 -3.41
CA ASP A 91 9.73 -12.30 -2.51
C ASP A 91 8.66 -12.66 -1.45
N SER A 92 7.43 -12.13 -1.59
CA SER A 92 6.35 -12.28 -0.62
C SER A 92 6.70 -11.76 0.79
N THR A 93 7.64 -10.82 0.88
CA THR A 93 7.93 -10.10 2.12
C THR A 93 7.23 -8.75 2.15
N VAL A 94 6.91 -8.28 3.35
CA VAL A 94 6.25 -6.99 3.57
C VAL A 94 7.23 -5.87 3.29
N THR A 95 6.92 -5.02 2.32
CA THR A 95 7.74 -3.86 1.97
C THR A 95 7.23 -2.58 2.62
N ASP A 96 5.91 -2.41 2.69
CA ASP A 96 5.27 -1.26 3.34
C ASP A 96 3.89 -1.63 3.89
N PHE A 97 3.36 -0.85 4.83
CA PHE A 97 2.01 -0.99 5.35
C PHE A 97 1.44 0.35 5.83
N TRP A 98 0.14 0.56 5.64
CA TRP A 98 -0.54 1.79 6.06
C TRP A 98 -2.03 1.58 6.26
N VAL A 99 -2.68 2.53 6.92
CA VAL A 99 -4.15 2.55 7.03
C VAL A 99 -4.70 3.54 6.00
N GLU A 100 -5.68 3.08 5.23
CA GLU A 100 -6.40 3.85 4.22
C GLU A 100 -7.88 3.91 4.61
N GLN A 101 -8.49 5.09 4.50
CA GLN A 101 -9.92 5.27 4.68
C GLN A 101 -10.61 4.98 3.34
N GLY A 102 -11.59 4.08 3.36
CA GLY A 102 -12.39 3.69 2.20
C GLY A 102 -13.60 4.58 1.98
#